data_AF-A0A7S0Q278-F1
#
_entry.id   AF-A0A7S0Q278-F1
#
_cell.length_a   1.000
_cell.length_b   1.000
_cell.length_c   1.000
_cell.angle_alpha   90.00
_cell.angle_beta   90.00
_cell.angle_gamma   90.00
#
_symmetry.space_group_name_H-M   'P 1'
#
loop_
_entity.id
_entity.type
_entity.pdbx_description
1 polymer ?
#
loop_
_entity_poly.entity_id
_entity_poly.type
_entity_poly.pdbx_seq_one_letter_code
_entity_poly.pdbx_strand_id
1 'polypeptide(L)'
;VRYFSVDLGMENGKEVGGAKASRGGWGSLRPPSASDVAPRRVLKGLSMPLPAYTHLVVLDFEWTADRGRPVLPISEITQFPAVLVALDGRRSAIVDEFNSYVRPTLNPVLTPFSVELTAITQDMVDSSPAICSVLPSFLTWLRCHGLVDVTGVRLGHWAFCTWSDADIGVQLIKELSMKQLPLPTCFDRWVDLKQCYKQAFRIQPAGGLQACVERMGLTFEGRAHDGLVDSRNTAKLAVLMARGSTTFPAFTFKRPTRGLDGDGNVHGSRASVLSKRRAQDGGERASGRSNPRARIDAQANRNG
;
A
#
# COMPACT_ATOMS: atom_id res chain seq x y z
N VAL A 1 -50.81 -32.52 56.00
CA VAL A 1 -50.92 -32.88 57.43
C VAL A 1 -49.52 -33.13 57.98
N ARG A 2 -49.13 -32.31 58.97
CA ARG A 2 -48.07 -32.48 60.00
C ARG A 2 -46.61 -32.73 59.55
N TYR A 3 -45.72 -31.75 59.73
CA TYR A 3 -45.02 -31.31 60.96
C TYR A 3 -43.99 -32.33 61.46
N PHE A 4 -42.72 -31.93 61.49
CA PHE A 4 -41.83 -32.21 62.62
C PHE A 4 -41.01 -30.97 62.95
N SER A 5 -41.23 -30.51 64.18
CA SER A 5 -40.50 -29.50 64.93
C SER A 5 -39.37 -30.20 65.68
N VAL A 6 -38.26 -29.50 65.90
CA VAL A 6 -37.46 -29.70 67.12
C VAL A 6 -36.89 -28.37 67.57
N ASP A 7 -37.10 -28.12 68.86
CA ASP A 7 -36.99 -26.88 69.59
C ASP A 7 -35.58 -26.55 70.10
N LEU A 8 -35.34 -25.24 70.17
CA LEU A 8 -34.73 -24.43 71.22
C LEU A 8 -33.47 -24.91 71.96
N GLY A 9 -32.40 -24.13 71.80
CA GLY A 9 -31.45 -23.79 72.87
C GLY A 9 -31.20 -22.29 72.87
N MET A 10 -31.73 -21.58 73.87
CA MET A 10 -31.35 -20.20 74.22
C MET A 10 -30.22 -20.23 75.26
N GLU A 11 -29.20 -19.39 75.12
CA GLU A 11 -28.85 -18.37 76.14
C GLU A 11 -27.80 -17.35 75.66
N ASN A 12 -28.23 -16.09 75.66
CA ASN A 12 -27.58 -14.84 76.07
C ASN A 12 -26.18 -14.40 75.57
N GLY A 13 -26.20 -13.42 74.66
CA GLY A 13 -25.89 -12.03 75.02
C GLY A 13 -24.54 -11.43 74.60
N LYS A 14 -24.53 -10.61 73.54
CA LYS A 14 -24.08 -9.19 73.52
C LYS A 14 -24.12 -8.55 72.12
N GLU A 15 -25.13 -7.68 71.96
CA GLU A 15 -25.09 -6.31 71.44
C GLU A 15 -24.43 -5.88 70.09
N VAL A 16 -25.32 -5.28 69.29
CA VAL A 16 -25.22 -4.18 68.29
C VAL A 16 -24.52 -4.37 66.94
N GLY A 17 -25.32 -4.32 65.88
CA GLY A 17 -24.90 -4.05 64.49
C GLY A 17 -26.08 -4.05 63.53
N GLY A 18 -26.55 -2.85 63.16
CA GLY A 18 -27.86 -2.59 62.57
C GLY A 18 -28.20 -3.28 61.24
N ALA A 19 -29.48 -3.64 61.12
CA ALA A 19 -30.10 -4.11 59.88
C ALA A 19 -30.21 -2.96 58.86
N LYS A 20 -29.84 -3.26 57.59
CA LYS A 20 -30.35 -2.53 56.43
C LYS A 20 -30.93 -3.50 55.42
N ALA A 21 -32.20 -3.24 55.11
CA ALA A 21 -33.03 -3.96 54.16
C ALA A 21 -32.42 -4.01 52.75
N SER A 22 -32.55 -5.17 52.10
CA SER A 22 -32.30 -5.33 50.67
C SER A 22 -33.43 -4.67 49.87
N ARG A 23 -33.10 -3.56 49.21
CA ARG A 23 -33.94 -2.97 48.14
C ARG A 23 -33.35 -3.39 46.78
N GLY A 24 -34.25 -3.78 45.87
CA GLY A 24 -33.95 -4.38 44.58
C GLY A 24 -32.94 -3.59 43.73
N GLY A 25 -32.06 -4.34 43.06
CA GLY A 25 -30.94 -3.86 42.25
C GLY A 25 -31.31 -3.26 40.90
N TRP A 26 -32.25 -2.32 40.89
CA TRP A 26 -32.44 -1.40 39.76
C TRP A 26 -32.17 0.01 40.27
N GLY A 27 -30.89 0.40 40.26
CA GLY A 27 -30.50 1.79 40.48
C GLY A 27 -31.17 2.68 39.43
N SER A 28 -31.52 3.91 39.84
CA SER A 28 -32.08 4.94 38.96
C SER A 28 -31.26 5.03 37.67
N LEU A 29 -31.85 4.63 36.54
CA LEU A 29 -31.24 4.79 35.23
C LEU A 29 -31.11 6.28 34.96
N ARG A 30 -29.87 6.75 34.80
CA ARG A 30 -29.65 8.15 34.40
C ARG A 30 -30.31 8.39 33.04
N PRO A 31 -30.84 9.60 32.78
CA PRO A 31 -31.34 9.97 31.47
C PRO A 31 -30.26 9.76 30.40
N PRO A 32 -30.62 9.35 29.16
CA PRO A 32 -29.67 9.22 28.07
C PRO A 32 -28.92 10.53 27.83
N SER A 33 -27.60 10.46 27.77
CA SER A 33 -26.75 11.60 27.46
C SER A 33 -26.54 11.73 25.95
N ALA A 34 -26.08 12.90 25.48
CA ALA A 34 -25.76 13.09 24.07
C ALA A 34 -24.73 12.08 23.52
N SER A 35 -23.84 11.55 24.37
CA SER A 35 -22.90 10.48 23.96
C SER A 35 -23.53 9.11 23.85
N ASP A 36 -24.68 8.87 24.48
CA ASP A 36 -25.45 7.63 24.33
C ASP A 36 -26.24 7.61 23.01
N VAL A 37 -26.59 8.80 22.50
CA VAL A 37 -27.31 9.00 21.22
C VAL A 37 -26.35 9.25 20.05
N ALA A 38 -25.09 9.63 20.34
CA ALA A 38 -24.09 9.85 19.31
C ALA A 38 -23.85 8.56 18.50
N PRO A 39 -23.70 8.64 17.16
CA PRO A 39 -23.42 7.48 16.33
C PRO A 39 -22.16 6.79 16.84
N ARG A 40 -22.32 5.58 17.40
CA ARG A 40 -21.18 4.78 17.85
C ARG A 40 -20.26 4.57 16.67
N ARG A 41 -18.99 4.97 16.85
CA ARG A 41 -17.90 4.63 15.94
C ARG A 41 -17.95 3.11 15.73
N VAL A 42 -18.22 2.66 14.51
CA VAL A 42 -18.32 1.23 14.18
C VAL A 42 -17.09 0.53 14.75
N LEU A 43 -17.31 -0.40 15.69
CA LEU A 43 -16.24 -1.24 16.22
C LEU A 43 -15.58 -1.93 15.02
N LYS A 44 -14.26 -1.75 14.85
CA LYS A 44 -13.45 -2.42 13.80
C LYS A 44 -13.63 -3.95 13.75
N GLY A 45 -14.23 -4.55 14.78
CA GLY A 45 -14.51 -5.99 14.87
C GLY A 45 -15.74 -6.48 14.09
N LEU A 46 -16.58 -5.60 13.55
CA LEU A 46 -17.78 -5.95 12.75
C LEU A 46 -17.61 -5.67 11.25
N SER A 47 -16.45 -5.16 10.81
CA SER A 47 -16.19 -5.03 9.37
C SER A 47 -15.94 -6.40 8.78
N MET A 48 -16.69 -6.78 7.75
CA MET A 48 -16.39 -7.95 6.91
C MET A 48 -14.89 -7.93 6.54
N PRO A 49 -14.20 -9.09 6.57
CA PRO A 49 -12.81 -9.14 6.16
C PRO A 49 -12.67 -8.57 4.75
N LEU A 50 -11.68 -7.71 4.54
CA LEU A 50 -11.46 -7.11 3.22
C LEU A 50 -11.41 -8.21 2.15
N PRO A 51 -12.10 -8.02 1.03
CA PRO A 51 -12.06 -8.99 -0.06
C PRO A 51 -10.61 -9.21 -0.51
N ALA A 52 -10.29 -10.40 -0.99
CA ALA A 52 -9.01 -10.63 -1.65
C ALA A 52 -8.97 -9.87 -2.98
N TYR A 53 -7.78 -9.52 -3.46
CA TYR A 53 -7.65 -9.08 -4.84
C TYR A 53 -8.02 -10.23 -5.78
N THR A 54 -8.80 -9.88 -6.80
CA THR A 54 -9.19 -10.76 -7.90
C THR A 54 -8.13 -10.79 -8.99
N HIS A 55 -7.36 -9.71 -9.12
CA HIS A 55 -6.29 -9.60 -10.11
C HIS A 55 -5.06 -8.90 -9.54
N LEU A 56 -3.90 -9.22 -10.08
CA LEU A 56 -2.69 -8.41 -10.00
C LEU A 56 -2.29 -7.99 -11.41
N VAL A 57 -1.85 -6.74 -11.55
CA VAL A 57 -1.16 -6.27 -12.76
C VAL A 57 0.31 -6.13 -12.40
N VAL A 58 1.11 -7.10 -12.82
CA VAL A 58 2.53 -7.19 -12.49
C VAL A 58 3.35 -6.36 -13.47
N LEU A 59 4.23 -5.49 -12.99
CA LEU A 59 5.01 -4.55 -13.78
C LEU A 59 6.49 -4.62 -13.39
N ASP A 60 7.37 -4.43 -14.37
CA ASP A 60 8.81 -4.21 -14.20
C ASP A 60 9.31 -3.31 -15.34
N PHE A 61 9.65 -2.06 -15.05
CA PHE A 61 10.06 -1.10 -16.06
C PHE A 61 11.55 -1.19 -16.33
N GLU A 62 11.94 -1.03 -17.58
CA GLU A 62 13.32 -0.70 -17.92
C GLU A 62 13.45 0.80 -18.17
N TRP A 63 14.62 1.36 -17.88
CA TRP A 63 14.89 2.79 -18.08
C TRP A 63 16.34 3.06 -18.50
N THR A 64 16.58 4.24 -19.06
CA THR A 64 17.93 4.72 -19.40
C THR A 64 18.82 4.72 -18.16
N ALA A 65 19.98 4.08 -18.25
CA ALA A 65 20.95 3.94 -17.17
C ALA A 65 22.38 4.27 -17.64
N ASP A 66 23.28 4.51 -16.70
CA ASP A 66 24.70 4.68 -16.99
C ASP A 66 25.55 4.01 -15.89
N ARG A 67 26.76 3.61 -16.25
CA ARG A 67 27.67 2.87 -15.39
C ARG A 67 28.26 3.81 -14.33
N GLY A 68 27.81 3.66 -13.09
CA GLY A 68 28.38 4.37 -11.93
C GLY A 68 28.03 5.87 -11.85
N ARG A 69 27.15 6.38 -12.72
CA ARG A 69 26.68 7.76 -12.69
C ARG A 69 25.17 7.85 -12.95
N PRO A 70 24.48 8.84 -12.35
CA PRO A 70 23.08 9.08 -12.66
C PRO A 70 22.94 9.63 -14.09
N VAL A 71 21.87 9.22 -14.78
CA VAL A 71 21.44 9.86 -16.03
C VAL A 71 20.77 11.18 -15.68
N LEU A 72 21.22 12.27 -16.32
CA LEU A 72 20.70 13.62 -16.09
C LEU A 72 19.86 14.08 -17.30
N PRO A 73 18.78 14.87 -17.11
CA PRO A 73 18.27 15.34 -15.84
C PRO A 73 17.60 14.23 -15.00
N ILE A 74 17.12 13.17 -15.65
CA ILE A 74 16.56 11.97 -15.04
C ILE A 74 16.82 10.75 -15.94
N SER A 75 16.68 9.54 -15.38
CA SER A 75 16.42 8.35 -16.17
C SER A 75 15.00 8.39 -16.76
N GLU A 76 14.81 7.86 -17.96
CA GLU A 76 13.52 7.74 -18.64
C GLU A 76 13.20 6.27 -18.92
N ILE A 77 11.94 5.87 -18.74
CA ILE A 77 11.43 4.54 -19.04
C ILE A 77 11.63 4.27 -20.54
N THR A 78 12.20 3.10 -20.85
CA THR A 78 12.47 2.60 -22.20
C THR A 78 11.68 1.33 -22.52
N GLN A 79 11.11 0.65 -21.50
CA GLN A 79 10.15 -0.44 -21.66
C GLN A 79 9.06 -0.35 -20.59
N PHE A 80 7.81 -0.51 -21.01
CA PHE A 80 6.61 -0.48 -20.17
C PHE A 80 5.81 -1.78 -20.37
N PRO A 81 6.15 -2.86 -19.65
CA PRO A 81 5.42 -4.11 -19.70
C PRO A 81 4.43 -4.24 -18.54
N ALA A 82 3.45 -5.12 -18.73
CA ALA A 82 2.58 -5.60 -17.67
C ALA A 82 2.12 -7.03 -17.93
N VAL A 83 1.93 -7.80 -16.86
CA VAL A 83 1.37 -9.15 -16.90
C VAL A 83 0.15 -9.20 -15.99
N LEU A 84 -1.01 -9.53 -16.55
CA LEU A 84 -2.25 -9.68 -15.81
C LEU A 84 -2.33 -11.09 -15.21
N VAL A 85 -2.50 -11.14 -13.89
CA VAL A 85 -2.69 -12.39 -13.14
C VAL A 85 -4.11 -12.40 -12.58
N ALA A 86 -4.91 -13.39 -12.94
CA ALA A 86 -6.15 -13.71 -12.25
C ALA A 86 -5.85 -14.50 -10.98
N LEU A 87 -6.42 -14.07 -9.86
CA LEU A 87 -6.24 -14.68 -8.54
C LEU A 87 -7.49 -15.47 -8.14
N ASP A 88 -7.32 -16.78 -8.00
CA ASP A 88 -8.39 -17.72 -7.66
C ASP A 88 -7.81 -18.96 -6.95
N GLY A 89 -7.02 -18.70 -5.91
CA GLY A 89 -6.33 -19.74 -5.13
C GLY A 89 -5.53 -20.69 -6.02
N ARG A 90 -5.89 -21.98 -6.01
CA ARG A 90 -5.24 -23.03 -6.83
C ARG A 90 -5.39 -22.81 -8.34
N ARG A 91 -6.43 -22.10 -8.79
CA ARG A 91 -6.69 -21.80 -10.21
C ARG A 91 -6.06 -20.50 -10.70
N SER A 92 -5.36 -19.76 -9.82
CA SER A 92 -4.69 -18.51 -10.20
C SER A 92 -3.77 -18.72 -11.41
N ALA A 93 -3.78 -17.80 -12.37
CA ALA A 93 -3.07 -17.95 -13.62
C ALA A 93 -2.73 -16.58 -14.23
N ILE A 94 -1.70 -16.55 -15.06
CA ILE A 94 -1.46 -15.43 -15.99
C ILE A 94 -2.53 -15.51 -17.07
N VAL A 95 -3.16 -14.38 -17.39
CA VAL A 95 -4.31 -14.34 -18.31
C VAL A 95 -4.13 -13.38 -19.48
N ASP A 96 -3.27 -12.37 -19.37
CA ASP A 96 -2.95 -11.48 -20.49
C ASP A 96 -1.66 -10.70 -20.24
N GLU A 97 -1.12 -10.06 -21.27
CA GLU A 97 0.10 -9.28 -21.21
C GLU A 97 0.00 -7.99 -22.05
N PHE A 98 0.69 -6.95 -21.57
CA PHE A 98 0.93 -5.72 -22.30
C PHE A 98 2.44 -5.50 -22.39
N ASN A 99 2.92 -5.02 -23.53
CA ASN A 99 4.31 -4.63 -23.67
C ASN A 99 4.43 -3.48 -24.66
N SER A 100 5.20 -2.46 -24.30
CA SER A 100 5.60 -1.38 -25.19
C SER A 100 7.02 -0.97 -24.87
N TYR A 101 7.87 -0.86 -25.88
CA TYR A 101 9.05 -0.02 -25.77
C TYR A 101 8.61 1.46 -25.74
N VAL A 102 9.46 2.31 -25.19
CA VAL A 102 9.17 3.72 -24.94
C VAL A 102 10.34 4.56 -25.42
N ARG A 103 10.04 5.59 -26.22
CA ARG A 103 11.05 6.52 -26.71
C ARG A 103 11.41 7.55 -25.61
N PRO A 104 12.67 7.59 -25.13
CA PRO A 104 13.13 8.66 -24.26
C PRO A 104 13.21 9.98 -25.04
N THR A 105 12.91 11.09 -24.37
CA THR A 105 12.75 12.42 -24.98
C THR A 105 13.68 13.47 -24.38
N LEU A 106 14.21 13.24 -23.17
CA LEU A 106 15.21 14.08 -22.52
C LEU A 106 16.63 13.55 -22.79
N ASN A 107 16.77 12.24 -22.85
CA ASN A 107 17.99 11.48 -23.13
C ASN A 107 17.75 10.49 -24.28
N PRO A 108 17.54 10.97 -25.52
CA PRO A 108 17.12 10.11 -26.64
C PRO A 108 18.18 9.09 -27.05
N VAL A 109 19.46 9.34 -26.78
CA VAL A 109 20.56 8.43 -27.13
C VAL A 109 20.85 7.52 -25.94
N LEU A 110 20.64 6.21 -26.12
CA LEU A 110 20.95 5.21 -25.11
C LEU A 110 22.45 5.13 -24.89
N THR A 111 22.86 5.02 -23.63
CA THR A 111 24.26 4.75 -23.32
C THR A 111 24.60 3.30 -23.70
N PRO A 112 25.87 2.98 -24.01
CA PRO A 112 26.29 1.60 -24.23
C PRO A 112 25.92 0.68 -23.05
N PHE A 113 25.99 1.21 -21.82
CA PHE A 113 25.60 0.47 -20.63
C PHE A 113 24.10 0.16 -20.59
N SER A 114 23.23 1.10 -20.99
CA SER A 114 21.78 0.83 -21.07
C SER A 114 21.48 -0.32 -22.03
N VAL A 115 22.13 -0.31 -23.20
CA VAL A 115 21.96 -1.35 -24.22
C VAL A 115 22.53 -2.69 -23.72
N GLU A 116 23.72 -2.70 -23.12
CA GLU A 116 24.33 -3.89 -22.53
C GLU A 116 23.44 -4.50 -21.42
N LEU A 117 22.90 -3.65 -20.55
CA LEU A 117 22.09 -4.05 -19.40
C LEU A 117 20.72 -4.56 -19.81
N THR A 118 20.05 -3.92 -20.76
CA THR A 118 18.63 -4.21 -21.08
C THR A 118 18.42 -4.97 -22.39
N ALA A 119 19.45 -5.02 -23.25
CA ALA A 119 19.37 -5.45 -24.65
C ALA A 119 18.40 -4.62 -25.52
N ILE A 120 17.85 -3.52 -25.00
CA ILE A 120 17.05 -2.57 -25.78
C ILE A 120 18.00 -1.77 -26.68
N THR A 121 17.78 -1.85 -27.99
CA THR A 121 18.61 -1.16 -28.98
C THR A 121 18.11 0.26 -29.23
N GLN A 122 18.96 1.10 -29.82
CA GLN A 122 18.60 2.46 -30.21
C GLN A 122 17.43 2.47 -31.20
N ASP A 123 17.47 1.60 -32.22
CA ASP A 123 16.40 1.51 -33.24
C ASP A 123 15.04 1.15 -32.62
N MET A 124 15.04 0.31 -31.58
CA MET A 124 13.82 -0.06 -30.86
C MET A 124 13.20 1.15 -30.16
N VAL A 125 13.99 1.98 -29.46
CA VAL A 125 13.44 3.18 -28.82
C VAL A 125 13.11 4.29 -29.81
N ASP A 126 13.89 4.45 -30.89
CA ASP A 126 13.65 5.48 -31.90
C ASP A 126 12.32 5.28 -32.64
N SER A 127 11.98 4.03 -32.93
CA SER A 127 10.73 3.61 -33.56
C SER A 127 9.54 3.53 -32.60
N SER A 128 9.76 3.74 -31.29
CA SER A 128 8.73 3.59 -30.26
C SER A 128 7.91 4.86 -30.00
N PRO A 129 6.68 4.72 -29.48
CA PRO A 129 5.94 5.85 -28.93
C PRO A 129 6.62 6.44 -27.69
N ALA A 130 6.47 7.74 -27.47
CA ALA A 130 6.86 8.37 -26.21
C ALA A 130 5.88 7.99 -25.07
N ILE A 131 6.31 8.14 -23.81
CA ILE A 131 5.52 7.74 -22.64
C ILE A 131 4.12 8.39 -22.59
N CYS A 132 3.95 9.60 -23.12
CA CYS A 132 2.66 10.28 -23.21
C CYS A 132 1.63 9.56 -24.10
N SER A 133 2.08 8.70 -25.02
CA SER A 133 1.22 7.86 -25.87
C SER A 133 1.09 6.43 -25.34
N VAL A 134 2.13 5.93 -24.66
CA VAL A 134 2.13 4.59 -24.03
C VAL A 134 1.15 4.52 -22.87
N LEU A 135 1.11 5.55 -22.01
CA LEU A 135 0.20 5.57 -20.85
C LEU A 135 -1.29 5.46 -21.24
N PRO A 136 -1.83 6.25 -22.19
CA PRO A 136 -3.20 6.06 -22.67
C PRO A 136 -3.48 4.67 -23.26
N SER A 137 -2.51 4.10 -23.97
CA SER A 137 -2.60 2.75 -24.55
C SER A 137 -2.68 1.69 -23.44
N PHE A 138 -1.85 1.83 -22.42
CA PHE A 138 -1.86 0.97 -21.23
C PHE A 138 -3.17 1.07 -20.45
N LEU A 139 -3.69 2.29 -20.23
CA LEU A 139 -5.00 2.49 -19.58
C LEU A 139 -6.14 1.89 -20.39
N THR A 140 -6.05 1.92 -21.72
CA THR A 140 -7.02 1.28 -22.61
C THR A 140 -6.98 -0.24 -22.45
N TRP A 141 -5.78 -0.83 -22.39
CA TRP A 141 -5.62 -2.26 -22.09
C TRP A 141 -6.23 -2.64 -20.73
N LEU A 142 -5.98 -1.87 -19.67
CA LEU A 142 -6.63 -2.09 -18.36
C LEU A 142 -8.16 -2.00 -18.44
N ARG A 143 -8.69 -1.07 -19.26
CA ARG A 143 -10.14 -0.90 -19.46
C ARG A 143 -10.76 -2.09 -20.18
N CYS A 144 -10.08 -2.68 -21.16
CA CYS A 144 -10.53 -3.91 -21.84
C CYS A 144 -10.73 -5.08 -20.87
N HIS A 145 -10.00 -5.08 -19.75
CA HIS A 145 -10.14 -6.06 -18.66
C HIS A 145 -11.09 -5.61 -17.53
N GLY A 146 -11.80 -4.49 -17.69
CA GLY A 146 -12.71 -3.95 -16.67
C GLY A 146 -12.02 -3.50 -15.38
N LEU A 147 -10.71 -3.21 -15.43
CA LEU A 147 -9.91 -2.87 -14.26
C LEU A 147 -9.91 -1.36 -13.95
N VAL A 148 -10.17 -0.52 -14.95
CA VAL A 148 -10.31 0.93 -14.79
C VAL A 148 -11.47 1.45 -15.63
N ASP A 149 -12.02 2.60 -15.22
CA ASP A 149 -13.03 3.31 -15.99
C ASP A 149 -12.40 4.20 -17.10
N VAL A 150 -13.22 5.04 -17.73
CA VAL A 150 -12.75 5.96 -18.78
C VAL A 150 -11.78 7.02 -18.27
N THR A 151 -11.82 7.33 -16.97
CA THR A 151 -10.97 8.34 -16.30
C THR A 151 -9.70 7.74 -15.69
N GLY A 152 -9.54 6.41 -15.74
CA GLY A 152 -8.41 5.70 -15.13
C GLY A 152 -8.62 5.37 -13.65
N VAL A 153 -9.82 5.57 -13.10
CA VAL A 153 -10.15 5.17 -11.73
C VAL A 153 -10.32 3.65 -11.66
N ARG A 154 -9.75 3.06 -10.62
CA ARG A 154 -9.76 1.61 -10.36
C ARG A 154 -11.19 1.08 -10.19
N LEU A 155 -11.55 0.08 -10.99
CA LEU A 155 -12.78 -0.69 -10.89
C LEU A 155 -12.48 -2.08 -10.29
N GLY A 156 -13.37 -2.57 -9.43
CA GLY A 156 -13.20 -3.86 -8.76
C GLY A 156 -12.05 -3.89 -7.75
N HIS A 157 -11.64 -5.10 -7.38
CA HIS A 157 -10.63 -5.32 -6.35
C HIS A 157 -9.39 -5.97 -6.98
N TRP A 158 -8.39 -5.16 -7.34
CA TRP A 158 -7.10 -5.58 -7.90
C TRP A 158 -6.00 -4.60 -7.48
N ALA A 159 -4.74 -4.95 -7.70
CA ALA A 159 -3.61 -4.07 -7.44
C ALA A 159 -2.55 -4.16 -8.54
N PHE A 160 -1.79 -3.08 -8.72
CA PHE A 160 -0.46 -3.21 -9.34
C PHE A 160 0.44 -4.02 -8.42
N CYS A 161 1.39 -4.72 -9.01
CA CYS A 161 2.36 -5.55 -8.31
C CYS A 161 3.74 -5.32 -8.94
N THR A 162 4.75 -5.02 -8.14
CA THR A 162 6.12 -4.77 -8.58
C THR A 162 7.07 -5.58 -7.73
N TRP A 163 8.29 -5.83 -8.21
CA TRP A 163 9.30 -6.47 -7.36
C TRP A 163 9.77 -5.52 -6.24
N SER A 164 9.79 -4.21 -6.48
CA SER A 164 10.16 -3.21 -5.47
C SER A 164 9.50 -1.84 -5.72
N ASP A 165 9.88 -0.82 -4.97
CA ASP A 165 9.42 0.57 -5.22
C ASP A 165 10.05 1.24 -6.43
N ALA A 166 11.07 0.62 -7.05
CA ALA A 166 11.83 1.24 -8.13
C ALA A 166 10.92 1.69 -9.30
N ASP A 167 9.93 0.89 -9.66
CA ASP A 167 9.05 1.12 -10.81
C ASP A 167 8.07 2.28 -10.59
N ILE A 168 7.02 2.05 -9.79
CA ILE A 168 5.98 3.07 -9.55
C ILE A 168 6.49 4.12 -8.57
N GLY A 169 6.99 3.69 -7.41
CA GLY A 169 7.34 4.56 -6.30
C GLY A 169 8.53 5.49 -6.55
N VAL A 170 9.30 5.24 -7.60
CA VAL A 170 10.47 6.05 -7.95
C VAL A 170 10.43 6.47 -9.41
N GLN A 171 10.56 5.54 -10.35
CA GLN A 171 10.84 5.86 -11.74
C GLN A 171 9.65 6.53 -12.44
N LEU A 172 8.47 5.92 -12.40
CA LEU A 172 7.27 6.47 -13.05
C LEU A 172 6.92 7.86 -12.50
N ILE A 173 6.85 8.00 -11.18
CA ILE A 173 6.50 9.27 -10.54
C ILE A 173 7.50 10.37 -10.90
N LYS A 174 8.81 10.07 -10.85
CA LYS A 174 9.85 11.04 -11.21
C LYS A 174 9.73 11.48 -12.66
N GLU A 175 9.58 10.53 -13.58
CA GLU A 175 9.53 10.84 -15.00
C GLU A 175 8.28 11.65 -15.36
N LEU A 176 7.10 11.24 -14.88
CA LEU A 176 5.87 11.97 -15.15
C LEU A 176 5.91 13.37 -14.52
N SER A 177 6.43 13.50 -13.30
CA SER A 177 6.63 14.81 -12.68
C SER A 177 7.59 15.68 -13.50
N MET A 178 8.69 15.12 -14.01
CA MET A 178 9.68 15.89 -14.77
C MET A 178 9.13 16.35 -16.13
N LYS A 179 8.33 15.50 -16.76
CA LYS A 179 7.65 15.77 -18.04
C LYS A 179 6.34 16.52 -17.90
N GLN A 180 5.94 16.89 -16.67
CA GLN A 180 4.67 17.56 -16.38
C GLN A 180 3.45 16.78 -16.91
N LEU A 181 3.54 15.44 -16.87
CA LEU A 181 2.46 14.54 -17.23
C LEU A 181 1.67 14.15 -15.98
N PRO A 182 0.33 14.06 -16.05
CA PRO A 182 -0.47 13.64 -14.92
C PRO A 182 -0.24 12.15 -14.62
N LEU A 183 -0.06 11.83 -13.34
CA LEU A 183 -0.06 10.44 -12.88
C LEU A 183 -1.50 9.90 -12.91
N PRO A 184 -1.79 8.81 -13.64
CA PRO A 184 -3.13 8.21 -13.61
C PRO A 184 -3.48 7.74 -12.20
N THR A 185 -4.72 7.98 -11.77
CA THR A 185 -5.15 7.77 -10.37
C THR A 185 -5.04 6.32 -9.91
N CYS A 186 -5.07 5.35 -10.83
CA CYS A 186 -4.84 3.95 -10.49
C CYS A 186 -3.43 3.65 -9.94
N PHE A 187 -2.42 4.49 -10.18
CA PHE A 187 -1.04 4.29 -9.68
C PHE A 187 -0.83 4.76 -8.24
N ASP A 188 -1.90 5.06 -7.50
CA ASP A 188 -1.87 5.55 -6.12
C ASP A 188 -1.38 4.52 -5.10
N ARG A 189 -1.48 3.22 -5.40
CA ARG A 189 -1.14 2.11 -4.50
C ARG A 189 -0.75 0.85 -5.27
N TRP A 190 0.16 0.07 -4.68
CA TRP A 190 0.65 -1.18 -5.27
C TRP A 190 1.11 -2.20 -4.22
N VAL A 191 1.35 -3.42 -4.68
CA VAL A 191 1.97 -4.51 -3.93
C VAL A 191 3.44 -4.60 -4.32
N ASP A 192 4.34 -4.28 -3.39
CA ASP A 192 5.72 -4.76 -3.42
C ASP A 192 5.72 -6.28 -3.11
N LEU A 193 5.95 -7.10 -4.14
CA LEU A 193 5.95 -8.55 -4.05
C LEU A 193 7.12 -9.07 -3.20
N LYS A 194 8.25 -8.36 -3.15
CA LYS A 194 9.42 -8.75 -2.35
C LYS A 194 9.12 -8.69 -0.85
N GLN A 195 8.28 -7.75 -0.40
CA GLN A 195 7.74 -7.76 0.96
C GLN A 195 6.80 -8.95 1.19
N CYS A 196 5.89 -9.22 0.25
CA CYS A 196 4.98 -10.36 0.34
C CYS A 196 5.73 -11.70 0.32
N TYR A 197 6.80 -11.82 -0.47
CA TYR A 197 7.70 -12.97 -0.53
C TYR A 197 8.24 -13.31 0.85
N LYS A 198 8.79 -12.30 1.55
CA LYS A 198 9.31 -12.46 2.91
C LYS A 198 8.23 -12.92 3.90
N GLN A 199 7.01 -12.41 3.75
CA GLN A 199 5.89 -12.79 4.61
C GLN A 199 5.39 -14.21 4.33
N ALA A 200 5.25 -14.56 3.05
CA ALA A 200 4.73 -15.84 2.59
C ALA A 200 5.70 -16.99 2.90
N PHE A 201 6.98 -16.81 2.57
CA PHE A 201 7.98 -17.87 2.67
C PHE A 201 8.81 -17.83 3.94
N ARG A 202 8.71 -16.75 4.73
CA ARG A 202 9.54 -16.52 5.94
C ARG A 202 11.05 -16.51 5.64
N ILE A 203 11.41 -16.16 4.40
CA ILE A 203 12.79 -16.11 3.92
C ILE A 203 13.14 -14.66 3.53
N GLN A 204 14.35 -14.21 3.85
CA GLN A 204 14.82 -12.90 3.37
C GLN A 204 15.12 -12.98 1.87
N PRO A 205 14.56 -12.06 1.06
CA PRO A 205 14.89 -12.00 -0.36
C PRO A 205 16.33 -11.52 -0.54
N ALA A 206 17.14 -12.29 -1.27
CA ALA A 206 18.57 -12.05 -1.45
C ALA A 206 19.00 -12.55 -2.84
N GLY A 207 19.89 -11.79 -3.50
CA GLY A 207 20.41 -12.12 -4.83
C GLY A 207 19.60 -11.59 -6.02
N GLY A 208 18.64 -10.67 -5.79
CA GLY A 208 17.80 -10.12 -6.86
C GLY A 208 16.54 -10.95 -7.15
N LEU A 209 15.76 -10.56 -8.17
CA LEU A 209 14.53 -11.23 -8.56
C LEU A 209 14.79 -12.68 -8.99
N GLN A 210 15.72 -12.87 -9.94
CA GLN A 210 16.06 -14.18 -10.49
C GLN A 210 16.40 -15.20 -9.40
N ALA A 211 17.33 -14.87 -8.50
CA ALA A 211 17.71 -15.77 -7.41
C ALA A 211 16.54 -16.09 -6.46
N CYS A 212 15.58 -15.18 -6.27
CA CYS A 212 14.40 -15.43 -5.46
C CYS A 212 13.38 -16.33 -6.17
N VAL A 213 13.21 -16.16 -7.49
CA VAL A 213 12.37 -17.04 -8.32
C VAL A 213 12.92 -18.47 -8.29
N GLU A 214 14.23 -18.62 -8.55
CA GLU A 214 14.92 -19.91 -8.59
C GLU A 214 14.95 -20.62 -7.23
N ARG A 215 15.11 -19.86 -6.13
CA ARG A 215 15.02 -20.43 -4.77
C ARG A 215 13.67 -21.08 -4.47
N MET A 216 12.61 -20.62 -5.12
CA MET A 216 11.27 -21.20 -4.97
C MET A 216 11.02 -22.38 -5.90
N GLY A 217 12.05 -22.87 -6.60
CA GLY A 217 11.97 -24.02 -7.49
C GLY A 217 11.37 -23.70 -8.86
N LEU A 218 11.21 -22.41 -9.20
CA LEU A 218 10.83 -21.98 -10.55
C LEU A 218 12.08 -21.77 -11.39
N THR A 219 12.01 -22.07 -12.69
CA THR A 219 13.06 -21.67 -13.63
C THR A 219 12.83 -20.22 -14.03
N PHE A 220 13.87 -19.38 -13.96
CA PHE A 220 13.81 -18.05 -14.54
C PHE A 220 13.89 -18.15 -16.05
N GLU A 221 12.79 -17.82 -16.73
CA GLU A 221 12.69 -17.96 -18.19
C GLU A 221 12.95 -16.64 -18.88
N GLY A 222 13.98 -16.61 -19.73
CA GLY A 222 14.37 -15.42 -20.49
C GLY A 222 15.60 -14.74 -19.92
N ARG A 223 15.88 -13.54 -20.44
CA ARG A 223 17.02 -12.72 -20.04
C ARG A 223 16.59 -11.74 -18.94
N ALA A 224 17.28 -11.74 -17.81
CA ALA A 224 17.06 -10.72 -16.78
C ALA A 224 17.29 -9.31 -17.34
N HIS A 225 16.58 -8.31 -16.82
CA HIS A 225 16.58 -6.94 -17.35
C HIS A 225 15.96 -6.81 -18.75
N ASP A 226 15.08 -7.74 -19.12
CA ASP A 226 14.00 -7.46 -20.07
C ASP A 226 12.73 -7.32 -19.23
N GLY A 227 12.08 -6.16 -19.29
CA GLY A 227 11.00 -5.85 -18.35
C GLY A 227 9.80 -6.80 -18.48
N LEU A 228 9.52 -7.34 -19.67
CA LEU A 228 8.43 -8.30 -19.86
C LEU A 228 8.82 -9.66 -19.29
N VAL A 229 10.06 -10.09 -19.49
CA VAL A 229 10.62 -11.29 -18.85
C VAL A 229 10.56 -11.17 -17.32
N ASP A 230 10.99 -10.04 -16.77
CA ASP A 230 11.02 -9.81 -15.33
C ASP A 230 9.60 -9.75 -14.76
N SER A 231 8.66 -9.10 -15.48
CA SER A 231 7.23 -9.10 -15.15
C SER A 231 6.63 -10.52 -15.17
N ARG A 232 6.94 -11.34 -16.18
CA ARG A 232 6.45 -12.74 -16.28
C ARG A 232 6.95 -13.60 -15.15
N ASN A 233 8.25 -13.52 -14.82
CA ASN A 233 8.82 -14.31 -13.73
C ASN A 233 8.29 -13.85 -12.36
N THR A 234 8.10 -12.54 -12.17
CA THR A 234 7.42 -11.97 -11.00
C THR A 234 5.96 -12.46 -10.91
N ALA A 235 5.24 -12.52 -12.03
CA ALA A 235 3.88 -13.02 -12.10
C ALA A 235 3.78 -14.53 -11.78
N LYS A 236 4.70 -15.35 -12.30
CA LYS A 236 4.80 -16.78 -11.95
C LYS A 236 5.01 -16.99 -10.46
N LEU A 237 5.88 -16.17 -9.85
CA LEU A 237 6.09 -16.20 -8.41
C LEU A 237 4.83 -15.79 -7.63
N ALA A 238 4.11 -14.75 -8.07
CA ALA A 238 2.84 -14.36 -7.47
C ALA A 238 1.77 -15.45 -7.59
N VAL A 239 1.69 -16.14 -8.73
CA VAL A 239 0.81 -17.30 -8.93
C VAL A 239 1.20 -18.45 -8.00
N LEU A 240 2.49 -18.78 -7.88
CA LEU A 240 2.98 -19.81 -6.97
C LEU A 240 2.57 -19.48 -5.52
N MET A 241 2.77 -18.24 -5.09
CA MET A 241 2.35 -17.75 -3.78
C MET A 241 0.83 -17.91 -3.59
N ALA A 242 0.01 -17.50 -4.56
CA ALA A 242 -1.44 -17.59 -4.47
C ALA A 242 -1.96 -19.03 -4.42
N ARG A 243 -1.32 -19.95 -5.16
CA ARG A 243 -1.67 -21.36 -5.18
C ARG A 243 -1.25 -22.08 -3.89
N GLY A 244 -0.16 -21.64 -3.27
CA GLY A 244 0.47 -22.36 -2.16
C GLY A 244 1.05 -23.71 -2.59
N SER A 245 1.72 -24.39 -1.68
CA SER A 245 2.30 -25.72 -1.90
C SER A 245 2.14 -26.57 -0.64
N THR A 246 2.80 -27.73 -0.61
CA THR A 246 2.95 -28.53 0.61
C THR A 246 3.96 -27.93 1.59
N THR A 247 4.87 -27.07 1.13
CA THR A 247 5.94 -26.47 1.94
C THR A 247 5.60 -25.06 2.45
N PHE A 248 4.62 -24.38 1.86
CA PHE A 248 4.11 -23.10 2.31
C PHE A 248 2.61 -22.94 2.02
N PRO A 249 1.84 -22.28 2.91
CA PRO A 249 0.42 -22.07 2.69
C PRO A 249 0.15 -21.09 1.54
N ALA A 250 -1.06 -21.16 0.96
CA ALA A 250 -1.51 -20.18 -0.02
C ALA A 250 -1.51 -18.76 0.56
N PHE A 251 -0.92 -17.83 -0.17
CA PHE A 251 -0.86 -16.42 0.19
C PHE A 251 -2.03 -15.65 -0.43
N THR A 252 -2.80 -14.94 0.40
CA THR A 252 -3.91 -14.11 -0.09
C THR A 252 -3.49 -12.64 -0.14
N PHE A 253 -3.43 -12.07 -1.34
CA PHE A 253 -3.23 -10.63 -1.52
C PHE A 253 -4.52 -9.88 -1.19
N LYS A 254 -4.54 -9.10 -0.11
CA LYS A 254 -5.75 -8.39 0.38
C LYS A 254 -5.61 -6.87 0.43
N ARG A 255 -4.38 -6.37 0.42
CA ARG A 255 -4.06 -4.96 0.69
C ARG A 255 -2.84 -4.55 -0.12
N PRO A 256 -2.72 -3.27 -0.49
CA PRO A 256 -1.47 -2.76 -1.00
C PRO A 256 -0.42 -2.81 0.12
N THR A 257 0.84 -3.00 -0.24
CA THR A 257 1.97 -2.88 0.69
C THR A 257 2.64 -1.52 0.59
N ARG A 258 2.34 -0.77 -0.48
CA ARG A 258 2.88 0.56 -0.79
C ARG A 258 1.80 1.46 -1.38
N GLY A 259 2.06 2.76 -1.36
CA GLY A 259 1.17 3.75 -1.94
C GLY A 259 1.63 5.17 -1.64
N LEU A 260 0.90 6.14 -2.18
CA LEU A 260 1.21 7.56 -2.06
C LEU A 260 0.44 8.20 -0.91
N ASP A 261 1.07 9.16 -0.23
CA ASP A 261 0.36 10.06 0.68
C ASP A 261 -0.36 11.19 -0.05
N GLY A 262 -1.06 12.04 0.71
CA GLY A 262 -1.83 13.15 0.15
C GLY A 262 -0.99 14.18 -0.62
N ASP A 263 0.33 14.17 -0.43
CA ASP A 263 1.28 15.03 -1.14
C ASP A 263 1.97 14.30 -2.30
N GLY A 264 1.53 13.08 -2.64
CA GLY A 264 2.10 12.27 -3.72
C GLY A 264 3.41 11.56 -3.38
N ASN A 265 3.85 11.55 -2.12
CA ASN A 265 5.08 10.87 -1.72
C ASN A 265 4.82 9.40 -1.36
N VAL A 266 5.75 8.51 -1.69
CA VAL A 266 5.65 7.10 -1.27
C VAL A 266 5.62 7.00 0.25
N HIS A 267 4.63 6.29 0.78
CA HIS A 267 4.47 6.06 2.21
C HIS A 267 5.72 5.45 2.84
N GLY A 268 6.16 6.05 3.95
CA GLY A 268 7.35 5.60 4.68
C GLY A 268 8.67 6.08 4.07
N SER A 269 8.65 6.75 2.92
CA SER A 269 9.82 7.47 2.40
C SER A 269 10.20 8.64 3.33
N ARG A 270 11.47 9.06 3.28
CA ARG A 270 11.95 10.24 4.02
C ARG A 270 11.12 11.49 3.72
N ALA A 271 10.71 11.68 2.47
CA ALA A 271 9.85 12.80 2.06
C ALA A 271 8.47 12.72 2.73
N SER A 272 7.82 11.55 2.73
CA SER A 272 6.54 11.32 3.40
C SER A 272 6.60 11.52 4.92
N VAL A 273 7.71 11.15 5.55
CA VAL A 273 7.92 11.40 6.99
C VAL A 273 8.06 12.90 7.27
N LEU A 274 8.74 13.64 6.41
CA LEU A 274 8.91 15.09 6.54
C LEU A 274 7.60 15.85 6.27
N SER A 275 6.80 15.44 5.28
CA SER A 275 5.51 16.07 4.99
C SER A 275 4.52 15.89 6.15
N LYS A 276 4.42 14.68 6.72
CA LYS A 276 3.61 14.41 7.92
C LYS A 276 4.00 15.26 9.11
N ARG A 277 5.31 15.45 9.35
CA ARG A 277 5.82 16.34 10.42
C ARG A 277 5.40 17.78 10.19
N ARG A 278 5.55 18.31 8.96
CA ARG A 278 5.10 19.67 8.61
C ARG A 278 3.60 19.86 8.81
N ALA A 279 2.79 18.88 8.45
CA ALA A 279 1.34 18.93 8.64
C ALA A 279 0.95 18.93 10.14
N GLN A 280 1.68 18.17 10.98
CA GLN A 280 1.49 18.18 12.44
C GLN A 280 1.91 19.51 13.07
N ASP A 281 3.08 20.04 12.71
CA ASP A 281 3.59 21.32 13.24
C ASP A 281 2.73 22.52 12.78
N GLY A 282 2.19 22.47 11.56
CA GLY A 282 1.25 23.47 11.02
C GLY A 282 -0.13 23.41 11.68
N GLY A 283 -0.59 22.20 12.05
CA GLY A 283 -1.83 21.99 12.80
C GLY A 283 -1.76 22.53 14.24
N GLU A 284 -0.62 22.34 14.93
CA GLU A 284 -0.42 22.90 16.27
C GLU A 284 -0.35 24.44 16.29
N ARG A 285 0.16 25.07 15.21
CA ARG A 285 0.11 26.53 15.07
C ARG A 285 -1.29 27.07 14.76
N ALA A 286 -2.16 26.27 14.13
CA ALA A 286 -3.53 26.66 13.80
C ALA A 286 -4.51 26.44 14.96
N SER A 287 -4.26 25.48 15.87
CA SER A 287 -5.00 25.34 17.12
C SER A 287 -4.45 26.32 18.17
N GLY A 288 -4.92 27.57 18.10
CA GLY A 288 -4.52 28.64 19.00
C GLY A 288 -4.53 28.26 20.49
N ARG A 289 -3.35 28.03 21.06
CA ARG A 289 -3.07 28.36 22.46
C ARG A 289 -2.40 29.72 22.45
N SER A 290 -3.15 30.73 22.85
CA SER A 290 -2.61 32.05 23.19
C SER A 290 -1.47 31.88 24.19
N ASN A 291 -0.25 32.24 23.78
CA ASN A 291 0.92 32.27 24.64
C ASN A 291 0.70 33.33 25.74
N PRO A 292 0.64 32.99 27.04
CA PRO A 292 0.37 33.97 28.10
C PRO A 292 1.50 34.98 28.35
N ARG A 293 2.60 34.94 27.59
CA ARG A 293 3.79 35.76 27.82
C ARG A 293 3.95 37.00 26.92
N ALA A 294 2.95 37.33 26.11
CA ALA A 294 2.94 38.56 25.30
C ALA A 294 2.00 39.66 25.87
N ARG A 295 2.01 39.82 27.20
CA ARG A 295 1.22 40.86 27.91
C ARG A 295 2.03 41.45 29.08
N ILE A 296 3.29 41.86 28.86
CA ILE A 296 4.03 42.66 29.84
C ILE A 296 4.75 43.88 29.23
N ASP A 297 4.91 44.00 27.91
CA ASP A 297 5.58 45.19 27.33
C ASP A 297 4.62 46.08 26.55
N ALA A 298 3.66 46.69 27.27
CA ALA A 298 2.88 47.83 26.76
C ALA A 298 2.34 48.69 27.91
N GLN A 299 3.15 48.96 28.93
CA GLN A 299 2.80 49.92 29.98
C GLN A 299 4.04 50.51 30.68
N ALA A 300 4.96 51.06 29.88
CA ALA A 300 6.06 51.88 30.40
C ALA A 300 6.49 52.91 29.34
N ASN A 301 5.56 53.75 28.88
CA ASN A 301 5.91 55.06 28.31
C ASN A 301 4.74 56.05 28.44
N ARG A 302 4.44 56.42 29.69
CA ARG A 302 3.84 57.72 30.03
C ARG A 302 4.42 58.13 31.39
N ASN A 303 4.98 59.34 31.41
CA ASN A 303 5.57 60.09 32.53
C ASN A 303 7.08 59.91 32.70
N GLY A 304 7.80 60.92 32.18
CA GLY A 304 9.24 61.14 32.24
C GLY A 304 9.63 62.16 31.20
#